data_AF-A0AAW7Z7G8-F1
#
_entry.id   AF-A0AAW7Z7G8-F1
#
_cell.length_a   1.000
_cell.length_b   1.000
_cell.length_c   1.000
_cell.angle_alpha   90.00
_cell.angle_beta   90.00
_cell.angle_gamma   90.00
#
_symmetry.space_group_name_H-M   'P 1'
#
loop_
_entity.id
_entity.type
_entity.pdbx_description
1 polymer ?
#
loop_
_entity_poly.entity_id
_entity_poly.type
_entity_poly.pdbx_seq_one_letter_code
_entity_poly.pdbx_strand_id
1 'polypeptide(L)' 'MGIVKISDALHEEVRKTSAVMERSINSQAEFWMKVGRLAEQNPKLSYEQIIDLEMRSQNVFSVRLVSE' A
#
# COMPACT_ATOMS: atom_id res chain seq x y z
N MET A 1 -3.13 20.65 -8.18
CA MET A 1 -3.28 19.20 -7.97
C MET A 1 -4.67 18.80 -8.43
N GLY A 2 -4.82 17.75 -9.24
CA GLY A 2 -6.14 17.23 -9.62
C GLY A 2 -6.77 16.47 -8.46
N ILE A 3 -8.03 16.77 -8.12
CA ILE A 3 -8.77 16.07 -7.06
C ILE A 3 -9.34 14.79 -7.65
N VAL A 4 -8.92 13.63 -7.13
CA VAL A 4 -9.55 12.34 -7.47
C VAL A 4 -10.70 12.12 -6.50
N LYS A 5 -11.92 12.05 -7.03
CA LYS A 5 -13.11 11.71 -6.23
C LYS A 5 -13.24 10.19 -6.12
N ILE A 6 -13.47 9.71 -4.92
CA ILE A 6 -13.78 8.31 -4.61
C ILE A 6 -15.13 8.24 -3.90
N SER A 7 -15.72 7.05 -3.78
CA SER A 7 -16.97 6.87 -3.05
C SER A 7 -16.78 7.13 -1.56
N ASP A 8 -17.85 7.58 -0.89
CA ASP A 8 -17.84 7.82 0.56
C ASP A 8 -17.52 6.53 1.35
N ALA A 9 -17.99 5.39 0.85
CA ALA A 9 -17.68 4.08 1.41
C ALA A 9 -16.17 3.78 1.37
N LEU A 10 -15.52 4.00 0.23
CA LEU A 10 -14.07 3.77 0.10
C LEU A 10 -13.28 4.77 0.95
N HIS A 11 -13.73 6.03 1.01
CA HIS A 11 -13.10 7.03 1.87
C HIS A 11 -13.13 6.61 3.35
N GLU A 12 -14.24 6.04 3.83
CA GLU A 12 -14.37 5.55 5.20
C GLU A 12 -13.48 4.31 5.47
N GLU A 13 -13.38 3.40 4.50
CA GLU A 13 -12.47 2.24 4.61
C GLU A 13 -11.00 2.66 4.68
N VAL A 14 -10.58 3.60 3.83
CA VAL A 14 -9.22 4.16 3.87
C VAL A 14 -8.97 4.82 5.23
N ARG A 15 -9.92 5.62 5.74
CA ARG A 15 -9.82 6.26 7.05
C ARG A 15 -9.58 5.22 8.16
N LYS A 16 -10.42 4.19 8.24
CA LYS A 16 -10.29 3.13 9.27
C LYS A 16 -8.98 2.37 9.15
N THR A 17 -8.62 1.98 7.93
CA THR A 17 -7.39 1.21 7.68
C THR A 17 -6.14 2.04 8.00
N SER A 18 -6.15 3.33 7.66
CA SER A 18 -5.03 4.24 7.91
C SER A 18 -4.70 4.37 9.39
N ALA A 19 -5.71 4.34 10.26
CA ALA A 19 -5.53 4.36 11.71
C ALA A 19 -4.84 3.09 12.24
N VAL A 20 -5.20 1.92 11.70
CA VAL A 20 -4.60 0.62 12.10
C VAL A 20 -3.17 0.48 11.57
N MET A 21 -2.91 0.98 10.37
CA MET A 21 -1.61 0.87 9.70
C MET A 21 -0.65 2.01 10.07
N GLU A 22 -1.05 2.91 10.97
CA GLU A 22 -0.29 4.09 11.39
C GLU A 22 0.18 4.97 10.20
N ARG A 23 -0.73 5.22 9.25
CA ARG A 23 -0.48 6.04 8.05
C ARG A 23 -1.48 7.19 7.94
N SER A 24 -1.13 8.22 7.16
CA SER A 24 -2.12 9.23 6.77
C SER A 24 -3.17 8.62 5.83
N ILE A 25 -4.37 9.20 5.78
CA ILE A 25 -5.45 8.79 4.85
C ILE A 25 -4.94 8.81 3.41
N ASN A 26 -4.23 9.87 3.02
CA ASN A 26 -3.68 9.99 1.67
C ASN A 26 -2.61 8.93 1.38
N SER A 27 -1.70 8.68 2.33
CA SER A 27 -0.66 7.65 2.19
C SER A 27 -1.27 6.25 2.10
N GLN A 28 -2.36 5.99 2.82
CA GLN A 28 -3.07 4.72 2.73
C GLN A 28 -3.79 4.55 1.38
N ALA A 29 -4.43 5.61 0.86
CA ALA A 29 -5.04 5.61 -0.47
C ALA A 29 -3.98 5.40 -1.57
N GLU A 30 -2.86 6.11 -1.48
CA GLU A 30 -1.73 5.97 -2.41
C GLU A 30 -1.17 4.54 -2.39
N PHE A 31 -1.04 3.94 -1.20
CA PHE A 31 -0.61 2.56 -1.05
C PHE A 31 -1.53 1.59 -1.81
N TRP A 32 -2.85 1.70 -1.63
CA TRP A 32 -3.82 0.86 -2.35
C TRP A 32 -3.77 1.09 -3.86
N MET A 33 -3.67 2.35 -4.32
CA MET A 33 -3.55 2.65 -5.76
C MET A 33 -2.28 2.03 -6.36
N LYS A 34 -1.15 2.14 -5.67
CA LYS A 34 0.12 1.58 -6.12
C LYS A 34 0.09 0.05 -6.16
N VAL A 35 -0.39 -0.59 -5.10
CA VAL A 35 -0.52 -2.06 -5.04
C VAL A 35 -1.49 -2.57 -6.09
N GLY A 36 -2.64 -1.93 -6.26
CA GLY A 36 -3.64 -2.29 -7.28
C GLY A 36 -3.05 -2.26 -8.68
N ARG A 37 -2.35 -1.17 -9.03
CA ARG A 37 -1.64 -1.04 -10.32
C ARG A 37 -0.58 -2.13 -10.50
N LEU A 38 0.20 -2.45 -9.46
CA LEU A 38 1.22 -3.49 -9.53
C LEU A 38 0.60 -4.89 -9.70
N ALA A 39 -0.53 -5.15 -9.04
CA ALA A 39 -1.27 -6.39 -9.19
C ALA A 39 -1.85 -6.55 -10.61
N GLU A 40 -2.38 -5.47 -11.19
CA GLU A 40 -2.85 -5.45 -12.58
C GLU A 40 -1.72 -5.73 -13.59
N GLN A 41 -0.54 -5.16 -13.37
CA GLN A 41 0.63 -5.35 -14.23
C GLN A 41 1.28 -6.74 -14.05
N ASN A 42 1.09 -7.38 -12.90
CA ASN A 42 1.70 -8.65 -12.56
C ASN A 42 0.67 -9.66 -12.02
N PRO A 43 -0.30 -10.13 -12.83
CA PRO A 43 -1.44 -10.94 -12.35
C PRO A 43 -1.06 -12.30 -11.73
N LYS A 44 0.18 -12.75 -11.94
CA LYS A 44 0.70 -14.03 -11.44
C LYS A 44 1.42 -13.92 -10.09
N LEU A 45 1.70 -12.70 -9.64
CA LEU A 45 2.40 -12.48 -8.38
C LEU A 45 1.42 -12.48 -7.21
N SER A 46 1.83 -13.08 -6.10
CA SER A 46 1.12 -12.94 -4.84
C SER A 46 1.29 -11.53 -4.29
N TYR A 47 0.41 -11.14 -3.35
CA TYR A 47 0.54 -9.88 -2.64
C TYR A 47 1.92 -9.70 -1.99
N GLU A 48 2.43 -10.75 -1.32
CA GLU A 48 3.75 -10.73 -0.68
C GLU A 48 4.87 -10.47 -1.69
N GLN A 49 4.79 -11.10 -2.87
CA GLN A 49 5.76 -10.89 -3.95
C GLN A 49 5.69 -9.46 -4.52
N ILE A 50 4.48 -8.88 -4.60
CA ILE A 50 4.29 -7.48 -5.03
C ILE A 50 4.94 -6.53 -4.01
N ILE A 51 4.75 -6.76 -2.72
CA ILE A 51 5.35 -5.94 -1.67
C ILE A 51 6.88 -6.07 -1.67
N ASP A 52 7.42 -7.28 -1.81
CA ASP A 52 8.87 -7.49 -1.87
C ASP A 52 9.49 -6.82 -3.11
N LEU A 53 8.81 -6.89 -4.27
CA LEU A 53 9.22 -6.16 -5.47
C LEU A 53 9.29 -4.63 -5.22
N GLU A 54 8.26 -4.07 -4.57
CA GLU A 54 8.22 -2.64 -4.26
C GLU A 54 9.25 -2.25 -3.18
N MET A 55 9.51 -3.09 -2.18
CA MET A 55 10.57 -2.82 -1.21
C MET A 55 11.95 -2.77 -1.89
N ARG A 56 12.21 -3.73 -2.78
CA ARG A 56 13.45 -3.76 -3.59
C ARG A 56 13.56 -2.55 -4.51
N SER A 57 12.46 -2.11 -5.14
CA SER A 57 12.46 -0.94 -6.01
C SER A 57 12.77 0.36 -5.25
N GLN A 58 12.36 0.43 -3.98
CA GLN A 58 12.61 1.56 -3.07
C GLN A 58 13.94 1.45 -2.31
N ASN A 59 14.77 0.43 -2.58
CA ASN A 59 15.99 0.11 -1.83
C ASN A 59 15.78 0.01 -0.31
N VAL A 60 14.60 -0.49 0.10
CA VAL A 60 14.28 -0.74 1.50
C VAL A 60 14.73 -2.16 1.85
N PHE A 61 15.70 -2.27 2.76
CA PHE A 61 16.13 -3.55 3.30
C PHE A 61 15.26 -3.91 4.52
N SER A 62 14.79 -5.15 4.58
CA SER A 62 14.03 -5.62 5.74
C SER A 62 14.93 -5.63 6.97
N VAL A 63 14.55 -4.85 7.98
CA VAL A 63 15.17 -4.93 9.30
C VAL A 63 14.60 -6.17 9.97
N ARG A 64 15.40 -7.23 10.10
CA ARG A 64 15.07 -8.34 11.01
C ARG A 64 15.25 -7.81 12.42
N LEU A 65 14.16 -7.74 13.18
CA LEU A 65 14.27 -7.66 14.63
C LEU A 65 14.91 -8.98 15.08
N VAL A 66 16.16 -8.92 15.50
CA VAL A 66 16.82 -10.03 16.17
C VAL A 66 16.08 -10.21 17.49
N SER A 67 15.27 -11.26 17.60
CA SER A 67 14.74 -11.68 18.89
C SER A 67 15.92 -12.17 19.72
N GLU A 68 16.18 -11.51 20.86
CA GLU A 68 16.98 -12.08 21.95
C GLU A 68 16.30 -13.32 22.54
#